data_AF-A0A067TQ31-F1
#
_entry.id   AF-A0A067TQ31-F1
#
_cell.length_a   1.000
_cell.length_b   1.000
_cell.length_c   1.000
_cell.angle_alpha   90.00
_cell.angle_beta   90.00
_cell.angle_gamma   90.00
#
_symmetry.space_group_name_H-M   'P 1'
#
loop_
_entity.id
_entity.type
_entity.pdbx_description
1 polymer ?
#
loop_
_entity_poly.entity_id
_entity_poly.type
_entity_poly.pdbx_seq_one_letter_code
_entity_poly.pdbx_strand_id
1 'polypeptide(L)'
;MQKSLVGHFLGRRNSSQPTSHGATGGPNVPRVQVKDIVHIENILVQPVNDDLPFFDLPNEIFCLIFLHARNLSLIPTSRNLSARPIELTISHVCKLWRSISLNCPPMWDTFRYVVPKSPLVRVKDRFTSYIERSSSHPLDIWFNFRGDHGKARFKDHAEMFTVFLSQVDRWRRITILVDDNLSFIDVDLLKGLHPVNLEHFALFPQQAGYSRALFKPNTFTSGAPKLKSVRLITTSYSFFLPPLSNITTLRFEKPSYYATDIQLRLSTVMALLGLPTLENLSVSGIQIHQPVHNVDFKNVILKRLQDFRCGSKDMAQILSYIQAPCLHSLTLRNVEFPILDAQSAPELTNLILLNCRVSWPAFSDKLLFVASRITHLTVSETPEEGTFHLHALTTFGMTNCWPQLTTLSCNIQSLSRLDPYLELALAQVDQPFTVRVHQNLLDMWFERTPDLLPSVDGVCIIKSWDSDANPLVPWHWPYAEDRAEHPFDKSDYDPFRIISYH
;
A
#
# COMPACT_ATOMS: atom_id res chain seq x y z
N MET A 1 -45.25 -46.90 3.95
CA MET A 1 -43.89 -47.47 3.85
C MET A 1 -43.00 -46.76 4.87
N GLN A 2 -43.04 -47.20 6.14
CA GLN A 2 -41.96 -47.92 6.87
C GLN A 2 -40.64 -47.11 6.95
N LYS A 3 -40.33 -46.44 8.09
CA LYS A 3 -39.67 -46.91 9.33
C LYS A 3 -38.18 -47.33 9.15
N SER A 4 -37.25 -46.64 9.85
CA SER A 4 -36.09 -47.21 10.58
C SER A 4 -35.28 -46.09 11.29
N LEU A 5 -35.33 -45.96 12.63
CA LEU A 5 -34.29 -46.26 13.67
C LEU A 5 -32.97 -45.47 13.55
N VAL A 6 -32.64 -44.51 14.44
CA VAL A 6 -32.15 -44.59 15.84
C VAL A 6 -30.79 -45.29 16.00
N GLY A 7 -29.79 -44.55 16.52
CA GLY A 7 -28.52 -45.08 17.02
C GLY A 7 -27.73 -44.02 17.81
N HIS A 8 -27.77 -44.13 19.15
CA HIS A 8 -26.99 -43.40 20.16
C HIS A 8 -25.47 -43.52 19.98
N PHE A 9 -24.69 -42.55 20.49
CA PHE A 9 -23.65 -42.79 21.52
C PHE A 9 -23.09 -41.48 22.13
N LEU A 10 -23.34 -41.31 23.43
CA LEU A 10 -22.64 -40.39 24.33
C LEU A 10 -21.32 -41.03 24.74
N GLY A 11 -20.20 -40.35 24.50
CA GLY A 11 -18.87 -40.77 24.91
C GLY A 11 -18.33 -39.92 26.06
N ARG A 12 -18.32 -40.50 27.25
CA ARG A 12 -17.57 -40.05 28.44
C ARG A 12 -16.08 -39.87 28.12
N ARG A 13 -15.43 -38.84 28.69
CA ARG A 13 -14.01 -38.90 29.04
C ARG A 13 -13.82 -38.62 30.53
N ASN A 14 -13.28 -39.62 31.19
CA ASN A 14 -12.94 -39.65 32.61
C ASN A 14 -11.58 -39.00 32.86
N SER A 15 -11.54 -38.32 34.01
CA SER A 15 -10.45 -38.24 34.99
C SER A 15 -9.11 -38.90 34.65
N SER A 16 -8.05 -38.09 34.68
CA SER A 16 -6.69 -38.52 34.99
C SER A 16 -6.19 -37.74 36.21
N GLN A 17 -5.88 -38.48 37.28
CA GLN A 17 -5.23 -38.01 38.50
C GLN A 17 -3.85 -37.40 38.21
N PRO A 18 -3.37 -36.45 39.05
CA PRO A 18 -1.99 -36.03 39.05
C PRO A 18 -1.15 -36.91 39.97
N THR A 19 -0.03 -37.41 39.44
CA THR A 19 1.03 -38.10 40.18
C THR A 19 1.88 -37.11 40.97
N SER A 20 2.08 -37.45 42.24
CA SER A 20 3.06 -36.90 43.17
C SER A 20 4.50 -37.15 42.73
N HIS A 21 5.35 -36.13 42.72
CA HIS A 21 6.78 -36.25 43.00
C HIS A 21 7.39 -34.90 43.39
N GLY A 22 8.26 -34.94 44.40
CA GLY A 22 9.50 -34.14 44.38
C GLY A 22 9.54 -32.86 45.20
N ALA A 23 9.75 -33.00 46.50
CA ALA A 23 10.29 -31.94 47.34
C ALA A 23 11.74 -31.60 46.92
N THR A 24 12.02 -30.32 46.64
CA THR A 24 13.37 -29.74 46.77
C THR A 24 13.22 -28.34 47.36
N GLY A 25 13.88 -28.14 48.51
CA GLY A 25 13.88 -26.89 49.24
C GLY A 25 14.76 -25.84 48.56
N GLY A 26 14.21 -24.63 48.41
CA GLY A 26 14.95 -23.41 48.12
C GLY A 26 15.07 -22.54 49.38
N PRO A 27 16.18 -21.81 49.56
CA PRO A 27 16.49 -21.14 50.82
C PRO A 27 15.62 -19.90 51.08
N ASN A 28 15.23 -19.74 52.34
CA ASN A 28 14.62 -18.54 52.89
C ASN A 28 15.49 -17.31 52.63
N VAL A 29 15.00 -16.39 51.80
CA VAL A 29 15.53 -15.02 51.71
C VAL A 29 14.87 -14.19 52.83
N PRO A 30 15.64 -13.49 53.68
CA PRO A 30 15.07 -12.69 54.75
C PRO A 30 14.29 -11.50 54.19
N ARG A 31 13.07 -11.35 54.70
CA ARG A 31 12.16 -10.24 54.46
C ARG A 31 12.75 -8.98 55.12
N VAL A 32 13.49 -8.18 54.36
CA VAL A 32 13.98 -6.87 54.81
C VAL A 32 12.78 -5.96 55.03
N GLN A 33 12.52 -5.60 56.28
CA GLN A 33 11.63 -4.51 56.64
C GLN A 33 12.31 -3.20 56.25
N VAL A 34 11.85 -2.58 55.17
CA VAL A 34 12.17 -1.17 54.87
C VAL A 34 11.22 -0.31 55.70
N LYS A 35 11.62 -0.01 56.94
CA LYS A 35 11.21 1.19 57.64
C LYS A 35 12.19 2.27 57.21
N ASP A 36 11.71 3.21 56.40
CA ASP A 36 12.11 4.63 56.40
C ASP A 36 11.22 5.36 55.39
N ILE A 37 10.12 5.92 55.91
CA ILE A 37 9.29 6.88 55.19
C ILE A 37 10.05 8.21 55.27
N VAL A 38 10.84 8.51 54.25
CA VAL A 38 11.31 9.88 54.00
C VAL A 38 10.15 10.63 53.36
N HIS A 39 9.61 11.61 54.08
CA HIS A 39 8.75 12.65 53.50
C HIS A 39 9.60 13.46 52.50
N ILE A 40 9.50 13.09 51.22
CA ILE A 40 9.89 13.97 50.13
C ILE A 40 8.72 14.93 49.92
N GLU A 41 8.78 16.08 50.59
CA GLU A 41 8.02 17.25 50.15
C GLU A 41 8.53 17.62 48.75
N ASN A 42 7.76 17.23 47.73
CA ASN A 42 7.94 17.63 46.35
C ASN A 42 7.71 19.14 46.22
N ILE A 43 8.73 19.95 46.52
CA ILE A 43 8.85 21.29 45.97
C ILE A 43 9.61 21.15 44.64
N LEU A 44 8.93 20.57 43.64
CA LEU A 44 9.29 20.81 42.25
C LEU A 44 8.82 22.23 41.94
N VAL A 45 9.67 23.22 42.22
CA VAL A 45 9.58 24.51 41.53
C VAL A 45 9.69 24.18 40.05
N GLN A 46 8.55 24.18 39.34
CA GLN A 46 8.62 24.17 37.88
C GLN A 46 9.41 25.42 37.50
N PRO A 47 10.54 25.30 36.78
CA PRO A 47 11.19 26.49 36.25
C PRO A 47 10.11 27.26 35.50
N VAL A 48 10.01 28.56 35.81
CA VAL A 48 9.09 29.47 35.15
C VAL A 48 9.54 29.51 33.70
N ASN A 49 8.91 28.67 32.89
CA ASN A 49 9.18 28.56 31.46
C ASN A 49 8.80 29.83 30.70
N ASP A 50 8.17 30.79 31.39
CA ASP A 50 7.66 32.03 30.81
C ASP A 50 8.77 32.93 30.23
N ASP A 51 10.05 32.72 30.61
CA ASP A 51 11.19 33.53 30.12
C ASP A 51 11.93 32.89 28.92
N LEU A 52 11.46 31.75 28.39
CA LEU A 52 12.10 31.17 27.19
C LEU A 52 11.65 31.93 25.93
N PRO A 53 12.59 32.44 25.08
CA PRO A 53 12.27 33.20 23.86
C PRO A 53 11.36 32.46 22.87
N PHE A 54 11.24 31.15 23.05
CA PHE A 54 10.38 30.29 22.26
C PHE A 54 8.89 30.58 22.46
N PHE A 55 8.47 31.05 23.65
CA PHE A 55 7.07 31.39 23.92
C PHE A 55 6.65 32.76 23.35
N ASP A 56 7.60 33.56 22.87
CA ASP A 56 7.35 34.83 22.18
C ASP A 56 7.03 34.66 20.69
N LEU A 57 7.05 33.43 20.17
CA LEU A 57 6.70 33.17 18.78
C LEU A 57 5.20 33.47 18.52
N PRO A 58 4.85 34.09 17.39
CA PRO A 58 3.46 34.25 17.00
C PRO A 58 2.70 32.92 16.87
N ASN A 59 1.40 32.93 17.17
CA ASN A 59 0.55 31.74 17.12
C ASN A 59 0.57 31.07 15.73
N GLU A 60 0.72 31.86 14.66
CA GLU A 60 0.81 31.38 13.28
C GLU A 60 2.04 30.49 13.08
N ILE A 61 3.17 30.84 13.70
CA ILE A 61 4.41 30.04 13.63
C ILE A 61 4.22 28.72 14.36
N PHE A 62 3.57 28.73 15.54
CA PHE A 62 3.19 27.50 16.23
C PHE A 62 2.28 26.63 15.37
N CYS A 63 1.26 27.21 14.72
CA CYS A 63 0.38 26.48 13.80
C CYS A 63 1.17 25.82 12.66
N LEU A 64 2.11 26.53 12.04
CA LEU A 64 2.97 25.97 10.98
C LEU A 64 3.82 24.80 11.49
N ILE A 65 4.45 24.95 12.66
CA ILE A 65 5.23 23.89 13.30
C ILE A 65 4.34 22.68 13.60
N PHE A 66 3.16 22.91 14.16
CA PHE A 66 2.21 21.84 14.50
C PHE A 66 1.73 21.09 13.25
N LEU A 67 1.42 21.82 12.17
CA LEU A 67 1.00 21.22 10.90
C LEU A 67 2.14 20.43 10.25
N HIS A 68 3.37 20.93 10.34
CA HIS A 68 4.54 20.20 9.86
C HIS A 68 4.74 18.89 10.64
N ALA A 69 4.71 18.96 11.97
CA ALA A 69 4.79 17.78 12.85
C ALA A 69 3.65 16.78 12.57
N ARG A 70 2.43 17.28 12.35
CA ARG A 70 1.27 16.48 11.91
C ARG A 70 1.58 15.75 10.62
N ASN A 71 1.97 16.45 9.56
CA ASN A 71 2.22 15.86 8.25
C ASN A 71 3.34 14.81 8.29
N LEU A 72 4.42 15.06 9.05
CA LEU A 72 5.46 14.06 9.27
C LEU A 72 4.94 12.80 10.00
N SER A 73 4.02 12.96 10.96
CA SER A 73 3.40 11.82 11.65
C SER A 73 2.40 11.03 10.79
N LEU A 74 1.92 11.64 9.71
CA LEU A 74 1.07 10.97 8.76
C LEU A 74 1.88 9.98 7.93
N ILE A 75 3.16 10.27 7.65
CA ILE A 75 4.07 9.35 6.98
C ILE A 75 4.09 8.03 7.76
N PRO A 76 3.53 6.96 7.19
CA PRO A 76 3.33 5.73 7.92
C PRO A 76 4.69 5.05 8.13
N THR A 77 5.02 4.75 9.39
CA THR A 77 6.09 3.83 9.75
C THR A 77 5.46 2.56 10.31
N SER A 78 6.20 1.45 10.29
CA SER A 78 5.76 0.15 10.85
C SER A 78 5.26 0.25 12.31
N ARG A 79 5.61 1.31 13.04
CA ARG A 79 5.27 1.53 14.46
C ARG A 79 4.16 2.55 14.72
N ASN A 80 3.72 3.32 13.70
CA ASN A 80 2.93 4.54 13.93
C ASN A 80 1.41 4.31 14.15
N LEU A 81 0.84 3.17 13.76
CA LEU A 81 -0.64 3.00 13.82
C LEU A 81 -1.19 2.87 15.24
N SER A 82 -0.37 2.46 16.21
CA SER A 82 -0.76 2.39 17.63
C SER A 82 -0.37 3.63 18.42
N ALA A 83 0.40 4.55 17.83
CA ALA A 83 0.86 5.75 18.50
C ALA A 83 -0.30 6.72 18.74
N ARG A 84 -0.21 7.48 19.83
CA ARG A 84 -1.16 8.57 20.09
C ARG A 84 -1.02 9.60 18.95
N PRO A 85 -2.13 10.05 18.34
CA PRO A 85 -2.09 11.07 17.29
C PRO A 85 -1.34 12.33 17.77
N ILE A 86 -0.46 12.87 16.92
CA ILE A 86 0.46 13.95 17.31
C ILE A 86 -0.28 15.24 17.67
N GLU A 87 -1.41 15.52 17.02
CA GLU A 87 -2.30 16.64 17.34
C GLU A 87 -2.86 16.54 18.78
N LEU A 88 -3.10 15.31 19.25
CA LEU A 88 -3.46 15.08 20.64
C LEU A 88 -2.27 15.23 21.58
N THR A 89 -1.07 14.85 21.16
CA THR A 89 0.14 15.05 21.96
C THR A 89 0.47 16.54 22.10
N ILE A 90 0.46 17.29 21.00
CA ILE A 90 0.69 18.74 20.95
C ILE A 90 -0.27 19.49 21.87
N SER A 91 -1.57 19.17 21.80
CA SER A 91 -2.60 19.82 22.64
C SER A 91 -2.52 19.48 24.15
N HIS A 92 -1.57 18.64 24.56
CA HIS A 92 -1.32 18.29 25.96
C HIS A 92 0.09 18.68 26.45
N VAL A 93 0.88 19.40 25.65
CA VAL A 93 2.21 19.88 26.07
C VAL A 93 2.09 20.95 27.16
N CYS A 94 1.39 22.04 26.88
CA CYS A 94 1.12 23.12 27.84
C CYS A 94 -0.20 23.84 27.50
N LYS A 95 -0.64 24.77 28.38
CA LYS A 95 -1.88 25.54 28.19
C LYS A 95 -1.87 26.37 26.89
N LEU A 96 -0.74 27.01 26.57
CA LEU A 96 -0.58 27.80 25.35
C LEU A 96 -0.76 26.94 24.10
N TRP A 97 0.00 25.84 24.00
CA TRP A 97 -0.07 24.92 22.86
C TRP A 97 -1.45 24.30 22.70
N ARG A 98 -2.12 23.98 23.81
CA ARG A 98 -3.51 23.54 23.79
C ARG A 98 -4.43 24.59 23.17
N SER A 99 -4.34 25.84 23.61
CA SER A 99 -5.14 26.94 23.08
C SER A 99 -4.91 27.12 21.58
N ILE A 100 -3.64 27.19 21.15
CA ILE A 100 -3.26 27.37 19.75
C ILE A 100 -3.75 26.18 18.91
N SER A 101 -3.46 24.95 19.35
CA SER A 101 -3.83 23.73 18.61
C SER A 101 -5.35 23.58 18.46
N LEU A 102 -6.13 23.86 19.52
CA LEU A 102 -7.59 23.78 19.45
C LEU A 102 -8.20 24.86 18.54
N ASN A 103 -7.55 26.02 18.43
CA ASN A 103 -7.94 27.12 17.55
C ASN A 103 -7.29 27.07 16.16
N CYS A 104 -6.66 25.94 15.79
CA CYS A 104 -6.06 25.72 14.47
C CYS A 104 -6.86 24.63 13.73
N PRO A 105 -7.94 24.96 13.01
CA PRO A 105 -8.80 23.98 12.37
C PRO A 105 -8.09 23.01 11.42
N PRO A 106 -7.10 23.43 10.60
CA PRO A 106 -6.34 22.49 9.77
C PRO A 106 -5.78 21.33 10.59
N MET A 107 -5.31 21.52 11.82
CA MET A 107 -4.80 20.41 12.65
C MET A 107 -5.78 19.24 12.87
N TRP A 108 -7.08 19.47 12.68
CA TRP A 108 -8.17 18.53 12.93
C TRP A 108 -8.88 18.07 11.66
N ASP A 109 -8.44 18.53 10.48
CA ASP A 109 -9.02 18.17 9.17
C ASP A 109 -8.79 16.71 8.76
N THR A 110 -7.87 16.04 9.46
CA THR A 110 -7.42 14.68 9.18
C THR A 110 -7.80 13.76 10.33
N PHE A 111 -8.57 12.70 10.05
CA PHE A 111 -8.98 11.73 11.07
C PHE A 111 -8.56 10.31 10.71
N ARG A 112 -7.84 9.67 11.63
CA ARG A 112 -7.49 8.24 11.56
C ARG A 112 -8.21 7.45 12.63
N TYR A 113 -8.95 6.43 12.20
CA TYR A 113 -9.60 5.47 13.06
C TYR A 113 -9.02 4.07 12.88
N VAL A 114 -8.60 3.48 13.98
CA VAL A 114 -8.34 2.04 14.11
C VAL A 114 -9.18 1.55 15.28
N VAL A 115 -9.74 0.35 15.18
CA VAL A 115 -10.48 -0.28 16.28
C VAL A 115 -9.60 -0.30 17.54
N PRO A 116 -9.96 0.44 18.60
CA PRO A 116 -9.15 0.51 19.81
C PRO A 116 -9.27 -0.80 20.59
N LYS A 117 -8.15 -1.26 21.17
CA LYS A 117 -8.11 -2.47 22.01
C LYS A 117 -9.02 -2.39 23.24
N SER A 118 -9.17 -1.19 23.81
CA SER A 118 -10.02 -0.97 24.98
C SER A 118 -11.43 -0.55 24.55
N PRO A 119 -12.50 -1.17 25.09
CA PRO A 119 -13.89 -0.77 24.83
C PRO A 119 -14.24 0.60 25.43
N LEU A 120 -13.48 1.09 26.42
CA LEU A 120 -13.75 2.35 27.11
C LEU A 120 -13.49 3.60 26.26
N VAL A 121 -12.76 3.46 25.15
CA VAL A 121 -12.49 4.58 24.24
C VAL A 121 -13.80 4.99 23.56
N ARG A 122 -14.22 6.24 23.78
CA ARG A 122 -15.40 6.85 23.16
C ARG A 122 -15.05 7.38 21.77
N VAL A 123 -15.08 6.47 20.79
CA VAL A 123 -14.58 6.74 19.44
C VAL A 123 -15.43 7.76 18.69
N LYS A 124 -16.76 7.72 18.88
CA LYS A 124 -17.71 8.69 18.34
C LYS A 124 -17.44 10.10 18.86
N ASP A 125 -17.28 10.26 20.17
CA ASP A 125 -17.03 11.58 20.79
C ASP A 125 -15.74 12.19 20.25
N ARG A 126 -14.70 11.35 20.08
CA ARG A 126 -13.45 11.78 19.46
C ARG A 126 -13.67 12.23 18.01
N PHE A 127 -14.37 11.44 17.20
CA PHE A 127 -14.63 11.81 15.80
C PHE A 127 -15.43 13.11 15.70
N THR A 128 -16.50 13.24 16.49
CA THR A 128 -17.33 14.45 16.56
C THR A 128 -16.49 15.67 16.93
N SER A 129 -15.60 15.54 17.91
CA SER A 129 -14.67 16.62 18.29
C SER A 129 -13.73 17.05 17.14
N TYR A 130 -13.31 16.13 16.27
CA TYR A 130 -12.49 16.48 15.09
C TYR A 130 -13.33 17.20 14.05
N ILE A 131 -14.55 16.74 13.79
CA ILE A 131 -15.48 17.38 12.85
C ILE A 131 -15.81 18.81 13.28
N GLU A 132 -16.06 19.03 14.57
CA GLU A 132 -16.32 20.35 15.14
C GLU A 132 -15.10 21.28 15.00
N ARG A 133 -13.91 20.79 15.40
CA ARG A 133 -12.69 21.62 15.40
C ARG A 133 -12.16 21.93 14.01
N SER A 134 -12.34 21.03 13.06
CA SER A 134 -11.97 21.27 11.65
C SER A 134 -12.85 22.31 10.97
N SER A 135 -13.99 22.69 11.57
CA SER A 135 -14.87 23.76 11.10
C SER A 135 -15.32 23.53 9.66
N SER A 136 -15.01 24.42 8.70
CA SER A 136 -15.36 24.26 7.28
C SER A 136 -14.26 23.63 6.42
N HIS A 137 -13.17 23.16 7.02
CA HIS A 137 -12.02 22.66 6.25
C HIS A 137 -12.38 21.35 5.52
N PRO A 138 -11.81 21.12 4.33
CA PRO A 138 -11.92 19.84 3.64
C PRO A 138 -11.35 18.71 4.50
N LEU A 139 -11.98 17.54 4.47
CA LEU A 139 -11.71 16.42 5.35
C LEU A 139 -10.96 15.31 4.65
N ASP A 140 -9.91 14.83 5.32
CA ASP A 140 -9.16 13.62 4.98
C ASP A 140 -9.44 12.55 6.03
N ILE A 141 -10.28 11.57 5.67
CA ILE A 141 -10.78 10.56 6.61
C ILE A 141 -10.29 9.19 6.20
N TRP A 142 -9.62 8.52 7.15
CA TRP A 142 -9.23 7.13 7.03
C TRP A 142 -9.87 6.31 8.16
N PHE A 143 -10.79 5.44 7.78
CA PHE A 143 -11.48 4.54 8.69
C PHE A 143 -11.03 3.10 8.50
N ASN A 144 -10.42 2.52 9.52
CA ASN A 144 -10.19 1.08 9.60
C ASN A 144 -11.08 0.44 10.65
N PHE A 145 -12.19 -0.11 10.17
CA PHE A 145 -13.17 -0.86 10.97
C PHE A 145 -12.80 -2.35 11.10
N ARG A 146 -11.70 -2.80 10.48
CA ARG A 146 -11.28 -4.20 10.56
C ARG A 146 -10.85 -4.58 11.97
N GLY A 147 -11.10 -5.83 12.34
CA GLY A 147 -10.72 -6.41 13.64
C GLY A 147 -11.75 -6.25 14.76
N ASP A 148 -12.92 -5.64 14.53
CA ASP A 148 -14.04 -5.66 15.49
C ASP A 148 -14.85 -6.96 15.37
N HIS A 149 -14.17 -8.09 15.64
CA HIS A 149 -14.70 -9.46 15.49
C HIS A 149 -15.92 -9.80 16.38
N GLY A 150 -16.43 -8.86 17.17
CA GLY A 150 -17.53 -9.07 18.11
C GLY A 150 -18.71 -8.11 17.95
N LYS A 151 -18.74 -7.26 16.91
CA LYS A 151 -19.74 -6.18 16.76
C LYS A 151 -19.84 -5.27 17.99
N ALA A 152 -18.84 -5.28 18.89
CA ALA A 152 -18.94 -4.64 20.20
C ALA A 152 -19.11 -3.12 20.05
N ARG A 153 -18.62 -2.57 18.94
CA ARG A 153 -18.70 -1.15 18.61
C ARG A 153 -19.59 -0.88 17.39
N PHE A 154 -20.41 -1.84 16.97
CA PHE A 154 -21.28 -1.68 15.80
C PHE A 154 -22.14 -0.42 15.87
N LYS A 155 -22.73 -0.15 17.04
CA LYS A 155 -23.51 1.07 17.26
C LYS A 155 -22.65 2.34 17.13
N ASP A 156 -21.48 2.36 17.75
CA ASP A 156 -20.54 3.49 17.63
C ASP A 156 -20.11 3.72 16.18
N HIS A 157 -19.82 2.65 15.43
CA HIS A 157 -19.43 2.72 14.02
C HIS A 157 -20.57 3.25 13.15
N ALA A 158 -21.79 2.76 13.34
CA ALA A 158 -22.96 3.23 12.62
C ALA A 158 -23.25 4.73 12.90
N GLU A 159 -23.14 5.14 14.17
CA GLU A 159 -23.31 6.55 14.55
C GLU A 159 -22.17 7.43 14.00
N MET A 160 -20.93 6.96 14.05
CA MET A 160 -19.77 7.64 13.46
C MET A 160 -19.91 7.78 11.95
N PHE A 161 -20.38 6.73 11.27
CA PHE A 161 -20.64 6.74 9.83
C PHE A 161 -21.77 7.71 9.48
N THR A 162 -22.81 7.79 10.31
CA THR A 162 -23.89 8.78 10.15
C THR A 162 -23.35 10.21 10.23
N VAL A 163 -22.51 10.51 11.24
CA VAL A 163 -21.84 11.82 11.33
C VAL A 163 -20.97 12.07 10.10
N PHE A 164 -20.24 11.06 9.65
CA PHE A 164 -19.39 11.15 8.46
C PHE A 164 -20.18 11.50 7.18
N LEU A 165 -21.32 10.83 6.94
CA LEU A 165 -22.21 11.11 5.82
C LEU A 165 -22.78 12.53 5.84
N SER A 166 -22.98 13.12 7.02
CA SER A 166 -23.42 14.52 7.13
C SER A 166 -22.37 15.54 6.67
N GLN A 167 -21.13 15.11 6.43
CA GLN A 167 -20.01 15.98 6.06
C GLN A 167 -19.59 15.83 4.59
N VAL A 168 -20.44 15.25 3.73
CA VAL A 168 -20.17 14.95 2.32
C VAL A 168 -19.58 16.11 1.53
N ASP A 169 -20.08 17.33 1.73
CA ASP A 169 -19.59 18.51 1.00
C ASP A 169 -18.14 18.86 1.33
N ARG A 170 -17.65 18.39 2.48
CA ARG A 170 -16.29 18.63 2.95
C ARG A 170 -15.34 17.49 2.60
N TRP A 171 -15.81 16.35 2.11
CA TRP A 171 -14.93 15.22 1.81
C TRP A 171 -13.91 15.60 0.73
N ARG A 172 -12.62 15.39 1.02
CA ARG A 172 -11.53 15.54 0.06
C ARG A 172 -10.86 14.21 -0.22
N ARG A 173 -10.46 13.47 0.82
CA ARG A 173 -9.81 12.16 0.69
C ARG A 173 -10.45 11.17 1.65
N ILE A 174 -11.04 10.11 1.10
CA ILE A 174 -11.81 9.15 1.88
C ILE A 174 -11.26 7.75 1.64
N THR A 175 -10.91 7.07 2.73
CA THR A 175 -10.47 5.67 2.70
C THR A 175 -11.19 4.89 3.79
N ILE A 176 -11.86 3.81 3.41
CA ILE A 176 -12.68 3.00 4.31
C ILE A 176 -12.29 1.53 4.17
N LEU A 177 -11.84 0.92 5.26
CA LEU A 177 -11.47 -0.48 5.37
C LEU A 177 -12.48 -1.14 6.29
N VAL A 178 -13.11 -2.21 5.83
CA VAL A 178 -14.18 -2.91 6.54
C VAL A 178 -13.98 -4.41 6.43
N ASP A 179 -14.34 -5.12 7.50
CA ASP A 179 -14.44 -6.58 7.49
C ASP A 179 -15.70 -7.03 6.73
N ASP A 180 -15.98 -8.33 6.75
CA ASP A 180 -17.06 -8.99 6.02
C ASP A 180 -18.47 -8.45 6.31
N ASN A 181 -18.66 -7.80 7.47
CA ASN A 181 -19.96 -7.26 7.86
C ASN A 181 -20.11 -5.78 7.50
N LEU A 182 -20.49 -5.52 6.25
CA LEU A 182 -20.89 -4.19 5.76
C LEU A 182 -22.22 -3.68 6.33
N SER A 183 -22.84 -4.33 7.31
CA SER A 183 -24.24 -4.04 7.68
C SER A 183 -24.53 -2.60 8.15
N PHE A 184 -23.51 -1.79 8.44
CA PHE A 184 -23.68 -0.35 8.73
C PHE A 184 -23.34 0.57 7.55
N ILE A 185 -22.68 0.05 6.51
CA ILE A 185 -22.45 0.76 5.25
C ILE A 185 -23.43 0.21 4.23
N ASP A 186 -24.63 0.78 4.22
CA ASP A 186 -25.58 0.54 3.16
C ASP A 186 -25.09 1.25 1.88
N VAL A 187 -24.90 0.48 0.81
CA VAL A 187 -24.47 0.97 -0.51
C VAL A 187 -25.42 2.05 -1.02
N ASP A 188 -26.71 1.93 -0.69
CA ASP A 188 -27.72 2.89 -1.13
C ASP A 188 -27.53 4.27 -0.49
N LEU A 189 -26.87 4.36 0.68
CA LEU A 189 -26.52 5.64 1.30
C LEU A 189 -25.47 6.41 0.50
N LEU A 190 -24.62 5.72 -0.26
CA LEU A 190 -23.56 6.35 -1.06
C LEU A 190 -24.02 6.72 -2.48
N LYS A 191 -25.08 6.09 -3.00
CA LYS A 191 -25.62 6.34 -4.35
C LYS A 191 -25.94 7.81 -4.57
N GLY A 192 -26.80 8.38 -3.74
CA GLY A 192 -27.34 9.74 -3.96
C GLY A 192 -26.40 10.89 -3.58
N LEU A 193 -25.21 10.62 -3.05
CA LEU A 193 -24.34 11.68 -2.54
C LEU A 193 -23.66 12.46 -3.67
N HIS A 194 -23.42 13.74 -3.43
CA HIS A 194 -22.72 14.65 -4.36
C HIS A 194 -21.49 15.27 -3.69
N PRO A 195 -20.40 14.50 -3.48
CA PRO A 195 -19.23 15.01 -2.79
C PRO A 195 -18.42 15.95 -3.71
N VAL A 196 -18.73 17.25 -3.66
CA VAL A 196 -18.18 18.28 -4.55
C VAL A 196 -16.67 18.48 -4.46
N ASN A 197 -16.08 18.14 -3.32
CA ASN A 197 -14.66 18.34 -3.02
C ASN A 197 -13.82 17.05 -3.06
N LEU A 198 -14.44 15.91 -3.35
CA LEU A 198 -13.79 14.62 -3.24
C LEU A 198 -12.79 14.43 -4.38
N GLU A 199 -11.52 14.26 -4.01
CA GLU A 199 -10.38 14.04 -4.91
C GLU A 199 -9.95 12.58 -4.93
N HIS A 200 -10.02 11.90 -3.79
CA HIS A 200 -9.63 10.50 -3.62
C HIS A 200 -10.70 9.69 -2.89
N PHE A 201 -11.05 8.53 -3.45
CA PHE A 201 -11.98 7.58 -2.84
C PHE A 201 -11.41 6.17 -2.85
N ALA A 202 -11.38 5.54 -1.67
CA ALA A 202 -10.96 4.16 -1.51
C ALA A 202 -11.87 3.38 -0.56
N LEU A 203 -12.24 2.16 -0.95
CA LEU A 203 -13.13 1.30 -0.16
C LEU A 203 -12.77 -0.18 -0.30
N PHE A 204 -12.53 -0.84 0.84
CA PHE A 204 -11.94 -2.18 0.90
C PHE A 204 -12.72 -3.13 1.84
N PRO A 205 -13.84 -3.72 1.40
CA PRO A 205 -14.52 -4.77 2.15
C PRO A 205 -13.77 -6.11 2.11
N GLN A 206 -13.66 -6.83 3.22
CA GLN A 206 -12.89 -8.07 3.28
C GLN A 206 -13.50 -9.23 2.46
N GLN A 207 -14.84 -9.31 2.34
CA GLN A 207 -15.53 -10.33 1.55
C GLN A 207 -16.25 -9.78 0.32
N ALA A 208 -16.22 -10.59 -0.74
CA ALA A 208 -16.89 -10.35 -2.00
C ALA A 208 -18.27 -11.00 -2.02
N GLY A 209 -19.28 -10.26 -2.45
CA GLY A 209 -20.36 -10.86 -3.22
C GLY A 209 -19.88 -11.07 -4.66
N TYR A 210 -20.15 -12.24 -5.25
CA TYR A 210 -20.00 -12.39 -6.71
C TYR A 210 -20.99 -11.46 -7.40
N SER A 211 -20.48 -10.42 -8.05
CA SER A 211 -21.31 -9.51 -8.83
C SER A 211 -21.00 -9.65 -10.32
N ARG A 212 -22.05 -9.89 -11.11
CA ARG A 212 -22.02 -9.84 -12.58
C ARG A 212 -22.43 -8.47 -13.11
N ALA A 213 -22.50 -7.45 -12.26
CA ALA A 213 -23.05 -6.17 -12.65
C ALA A 213 -22.20 -5.48 -13.72
N LEU A 214 -22.87 -4.65 -14.50
CA LEU A 214 -22.25 -3.84 -15.54
C LEU A 214 -21.29 -2.83 -14.89
N PHE A 215 -20.28 -2.44 -15.66
CA PHE A 215 -19.35 -1.38 -15.27
C PHE A 215 -20.03 -0.01 -15.38
N LYS A 216 -20.93 0.27 -14.44
CA LYS A 216 -21.72 1.49 -14.33
C LYS A 216 -21.52 2.09 -12.94
N PRO A 217 -21.42 3.42 -12.82
CA PRO A 217 -21.36 4.07 -11.52
C PRO A 217 -22.55 3.65 -10.66
N ASN A 218 -22.25 3.22 -9.43
CA ASN A 218 -23.22 2.80 -8.42
C ASN A 218 -23.02 3.53 -7.09
N THR A 219 -22.03 4.41 -7.00
CA THR A 219 -21.80 5.33 -5.88
C THR A 219 -21.64 6.73 -6.45
N PHE A 220 -22.03 7.76 -5.69
CA PHE A 220 -21.96 9.17 -6.12
C PHE A 220 -22.63 9.40 -7.48
N THR A 221 -23.81 8.81 -7.70
CA THR A 221 -24.56 8.93 -8.95
C THR A 221 -25.03 10.35 -9.20
N SER A 222 -25.10 11.19 -8.16
CA SER A 222 -25.31 12.64 -8.27
C SER A 222 -24.06 13.40 -8.74
N GLY A 223 -22.89 12.75 -8.81
CA GLY A 223 -21.64 13.30 -9.33
C GLY A 223 -20.55 13.47 -8.26
N ALA A 224 -19.29 13.39 -8.68
CA ALA A 224 -18.10 13.68 -7.86
C ALA A 224 -17.07 14.41 -8.76
N PRO A 225 -17.26 15.71 -9.02
CA PRO A 225 -16.61 16.40 -10.14
C PRO A 225 -15.08 16.54 -9.98
N LYS A 226 -14.58 16.59 -8.75
CA LYS A 226 -13.13 16.67 -8.47
C LYS A 226 -12.45 15.32 -8.29
N LEU A 227 -13.18 14.22 -8.45
CA LEU A 227 -12.65 12.88 -8.18
C LEU A 227 -11.60 12.53 -9.24
N LYS A 228 -10.38 12.31 -8.79
CA LYS A 228 -9.21 12.01 -9.63
C LYS A 228 -8.65 10.62 -9.35
N SER A 229 -8.72 10.16 -8.10
CA SER A 229 -8.10 8.92 -7.65
C SER A 229 -9.13 7.98 -7.05
N VAL A 230 -9.20 6.76 -7.58
CA VAL A 230 -10.12 5.72 -7.11
C VAL A 230 -9.35 4.43 -6.85
N ARG A 231 -9.49 3.90 -5.64
CA ARG A 231 -8.93 2.61 -5.25
C ARG A 231 -10.02 1.70 -4.75
N LEU A 232 -10.38 0.73 -5.58
CA LEU A 232 -11.37 -0.27 -5.23
C LEU A 232 -10.69 -1.62 -5.22
N ILE A 233 -11.06 -2.45 -4.25
CA ILE A 233 -10.73 -3.85 -4.38
C ILE A 233 -11.58 -4.46 -5.49
N THR A 234 -11.01 -5.43 -6.16
CA THR A 234 -11.73 -6.13 -7.23
C THR A 234 -13.09 -6.61 -6.70
N THR A 235 -13.18 -7.16 -5.50
CA THR A 235 -14.40 -7.83 -5.00
C THR A 235 -15.60 -6.91 -4.77
N SER A 236 -15.38 -5.61 -4.75
CA SER A 236 -16.39 -4.61 -4.40
C SER A 236 -16.67 -3.61 -5.52
N TYR A 237 -15.92 -3.64 -6.62
CA TYR A 237 -15.94 -2.58 -7.63
C TYR A 237 -17.37 -2.27 -8.09
N SER A 238 -18.17 -3.31 -8.36
CA SER A 238 -19.51 -3.13 -8.93
C SER A 238 -20.49 -2.42 -7.99
N PHE A 239 -20.30 -2.54 -6.68
CA PHE A 239 -21.19 -1.93 -5.70
C PHE A 239 -20.82 -0.49 -5.44
N PHE A 240 -19.53 -0.16 -5.55
CA PHE A 240 -18.99 1.12 -5.09
C PHE A 240 -18.30 1.93 -6.17
N LEU A 241 -18.51 1.61 -7.45
CA LEU A 241 -17.91 2.33 -8.55
C LEU A 241 -18.43 3.78 -8.59
N PRO A 242 -17.59 4.80 -8.42
CA PRO A 242 -17.99 6.18 -8.61
C PRO A 242 -18.01 6.56 -10.10
N PRO A 243 -18.48 7.77 -10.48
CA PRO A 243 -18.29 8.30 -11.82
C PRO A 243 -16.80 8.39 -12.16
N LEU A 244 -16.41 7.93 -13.35
CA LEU A 244 -15.00 7.83 -13.75
C LEU A 244 -14.56 8.91 -14.74
N SER A 245 -15.38 9.93 -14.98
CA SER A 245 -15.17 10.90 -16.06
C SER A 245 -13.88 11.72 -15.94
N ASN A 246 -13.38 11.93 -14.72
CA ASN A 246 -12.22 12.78 -14.43
C ASN A 246 -11.06 12.01 -13.78
N ILE A 247 -11.10 10.68 -13.80
CA ILE A 247 -10.13 9.83 -13.09
C ILE A 247 -8.79 9.85 -13.81
N THR A 248 -7.75 10.20 -13.06
CA THR A 248 -6.35 10.10 -13.48
C THR A 248 -5.69 8.85 -12.89
N THR A 249 -6.08 8.42 -11.69
CA THR A 249 -5.49 7.27 -11.01
C THR A 249 -6.57 6.23 -10.67
N LEU A 250 -6.44 5.01 -11.19
CA LEU A 250 -7.38 3.92 -10.96
C LEU A 250 -6.66 2.66 -10.49
N ARG A 251 -7.10 2.13 -9.35
CA ARG A 251 -6.56 0.90 -8.77
C ARG A 251 -7.68 -0.13 -8.58
N PHE A 252 -7.53 -1.27 -9.25
CA PHE A 252 -8.33 -2.47 -9.05
C PHE A 252 -7.45 -3.61 -8.59
N GLU A 253 -7.39 -3.79 -7.28
CA GLU A 253 -6.40 -4.64 -6.65
C GLU A 253 -7.04 -5.71 -5.79
N LYS A 254 -6.44 -6.88 -5.79
CA LYS A 254 -6.82 -7.99 -4.93
C LYS A 254 -6.07 -7.86 -3.59
N PRO A 255 -6.77 -7.75 -2.44
CA PRO A 255 -6.16 -7.43 -1.15
C PRO A 255 -5.41 -8.60 -0.49
N SER A 256 -5.54 -9.84 -0.98
CA SER A 256 -4.80 -10.98 -0.42
C SER A 256 -4.61 -12.11 -1.44
N TYR A 257 -3.62 -12.97 -1.20
CA TYR A 257 -3.39 -14.18 -2.00
C TYR A 257 -4.57 -15.16 -1.97
N TYR A 258 -5.37 -15.14 -0.89
CA TYR A 258 -6.46 -16.09 -0.69
C TYR A 258 -7.79 -15.66 -1.30
N ALA A 259 -7.93 -14.41 -1.72
CA ALA A 259 -9.14 -14.00 -2.42
C ALA A 259 -9.28 -14.78 -3.74
N THR A 260 -10.48 -14.90 -4.28
CA THR A 260 -10.67 -15.38 -5.65
C THR A 260 -10.36 -14.27 -6.64
N ASP A 261 -9.91 -14.65 -7.83
CA ASP A 261 -9.78 -13.68 -8.92
C ASP A 261 -11.17 -13.28 -9.43
N ILE A 262 -11.22 -12.11 -10.06
CA ILE A 262 -12.49 -11.53 -10.49
C ILE A 262 -12.66 -11.68 -11.96
N GLN A 263 -13.81 -12.23 -12.31
CA GLN A 263 -14.20 -12.36 -13.70
C GLN A 263 -14.78 -11.04 -14.21
N LEU A 264 -14.02 -10.35 -15.05
CA LEU A 264 -14.49 -9.22 -15.83
C LEU A 264 -14.84 -9.66 -17.25
N ARG A 265 -15.83 -8.99 -17.84
CA ARG A 265 -16.05 -9.06 -19.29
C ARG A 265 -14.97 -8.24 -19.99
N LEU A 266 -14.55 -8.68 -21.17
CA LEU A 266 -13.58 -7.93 -21.96
C LEU A 266 -14.08 -6.51 -22.27
N SER A 267 -15.37 -6.35 -22.59
CA SER A 267 -15.97 -5.02 -22.80
C SER A 267 -15.79 -4.07 -21.62
N THR A 268 -15.80 -4.58 -20.39
CA THR A 268 -15.55 -3.80 -19.17
C THR A 268 -14.10 -3.35 -19.11
N VAL A 269 -13.17 -4.27 -19.37
CA VAL A 269 -11.73 -3.96 -19.45
C VAL A 269 -11.45 -2.92 -20.53
N MET A 270 -12.08 -3.05 -21.69
CA MET A 270 -11.93 -2.08 -22.78
C MET A 270 -12.50 -0.71 -22.42
N ALA A 271 -13.62 -0.65 -21.69
CA ALA A 271 -14.17 0.61 -21.20
C ALA A 271 -13.24 1.29 -20.17
N LEU A 272 -12.57 0.50 -19.32
CA LEU A 272 -11.57 0.98 -18.38
C LEU A 272 -10.34 1.56 -19.07
N LEU A 273 -9.83 0.84 -20.06
CA LEU A 273 -8.71 1.28 -20.87
C LEU A 273 -9.10 2.50 -21.73
N GLY A 274 -10.36 2.62 -22.14
CA GLY A 274 -10.86 3.76 -22.91
C GLY A 274 -11.01 5.07 -22.13
N LEU A 275 -10.66 5.13 -20.83
CA LEU A 275 -10.78 6.34 -20.03
C LEU A 275 -9.78 7.42 -20.51
N PRO A 276 -10.26 8.57 -21.02
CA PRO A 276 -9.41 9.54 -21.72
C PRO A 276 -8.48 10.34 -20.80
N THR A 277 -8.77 10.39 -19.51
CA THR A 277 -8.00 11.12 -18.49
C THR A 277 -7.04 10.23 -17.71
N LEU A 278 -7.04 8.92 -17.96
CA LEU A 278 -6.32 7.96 -17.15
C LEU A 278 -4.81 8.07 -17.37
N GLU A 279 -4.09 8.34 -16.28
CA GLU A 279 -2.63 8.48 -16.22
C GLU A 279 -1.99 7.31 -15.50
N ASN A 280 -2.65 6.78 -14.47
CA ASN A 280 -2.11 5.72 -13.63
C ASN A 280 -3.13 4.60 -13.52
N LEU A 281 -2.75 3.39 -13.94
CA LEU A 281 -3.59 2.21 -13.81
C LEU A 281 -2.86 1.10 -13.03
N SER A 282 -3.51 0.56 -12.00
CA SER A 282 -3.04 -0.62 -11.28
C SER A 282 -4.11 -1.69 -11.30
N VAL A 283 -3.77 -2.87 -11.79
CA VAL A 283 -4.70 -4.00 -11.92
C VAL A 283 -4.06 -5.28 -11.40
N SER A 284 -4.72 -5.97 -10.47
CA SER A 284 -4.28 -7.26 -9.95
C SER A 284 -5.45 -8.14 -9.55
N GLY A 285 -5.34 -9.45 -9.79
CA GLY A 285 -6.38 -10.43 -9.46
C GLY A 285 -7.65 -10.34 -10.31
N ILE A 286 -7.48 -10.02 -11.60
CA ILE A 286 -8.55 -10.00 -12.60
C ILE A 286 -8.35 -11.17 -13.56
N GLN A 287 -9.45 -11.84 -13.89
CA GLN A 287 -9.58 -12.83 -14.96
C GLN A 287 -10.61 -12.32 -15.98
N ILE A 288 -10.35 -12.50 -17.26
CA ILE A 288 -11.26 -12.09 -18.32
C ILE A 288 -12.03 -13.32 -18.78
N HIS A 289 -13.36 -13.25 -18.68
CA HIS A 289 -14.24 -14.40 -18.96
C HIS A 289 -14.17 -14.90 -20.42
N GLN A 290 -13.62 -14.11 -21.34
CA GLN A 290 -13.52 -14.45 -22.76
C GLN A 290 -12.04 -14.55 -23.16
N PRO A 291 -11.66 -15.59 -23.95
CA PRO A 291 -10.29 -15.71 -24.42
C PRO A 291 -9.92 -14.51 -25.28
N VAL A 292 -8.80 -13.89 -24.94
CA VAL A 292 -8.26 -12.67 -25.57
C VAL A 292 -8.00 -12.90 -27.06
N HIS A 293 -7.58 -14.11 -27.46
CA HIS A 293 -7.15 -14.42 -28.83
C HIS A 293 -8.22 -14.28 -29.93
N ASN A 294 -9.50 -14.23 -29.59
CA ASN A 294 -10.60 -14.18 -30.57
C ASN A 294 -11.13 -12.77 -30.83
N VAL A 295 -10.49 -11.74 -30.26
CA VAL A 295 -10.98 -10.36 -30.35
C VAL A 295 -10.08 -9.54 -31.25
N ASP A 296 -10.68 -8.91 -32.26
CA ASP A 296 -10.06 -7.86 -33.05
C ASP A 296 -9.86 -6.63 -32.16
N PHE A 297 -8.72 -6.60 -31.47
CA PHE A 297 -8.29 -5.42 -30.72
C PHE A 297 -7.91 -4.32 -31.69
N LYS A 298 -8.92 -3.56 -32.14
CA LYS A 298 -8.67 -2.27 -32.78
C LYS A 298 -7.85 -1.40 -31.82
N ASN A 299 -6.67 -0.99 -32.28
CA ASN A 299 -5.65 -0.18 -31.58
C ASN A 299 -6.20 0.60 -30.38
N VAL A 300 -6.01 0.07 -29.18
CA VAL A 300 -6.36 0.78 -27.94
C VAL A 300 -5.24 1.76 -27.64
N ILE A 301 -5.51 3.05 -27.82
CA ILE A 301 -4.52 4.10 -27.58
C ILE A 301 -4.78 4.76 -26.23
N LEU A 302 -3.91 4.47 -25.26
CA LEU A 302 -3.88 5.04 -23.91
C LEU A 302 -3.05 6.32 -23.91
N LYS A 303 -3.61 7.38 -24.49
CA LYS A 303 -2.89 8.62 -24.82
C LYS A 303 -2.19 9.31 -23.64
N ARG A 304 -2.65 9.08 -22.41
CA ARG A 304 -2.15 9.77 -21.20
C ARG A 304 -1.57 8.83 -20.16
N LEU A 305 -1.60 7.51 -20.38
CA LEU A 305 -1.13 6.55 -19.39
C LEU A 305 0.38 6.69 -19.21
N GLN A 306 0.82 6.95 -17.98
CA GLN A 306 2.20 7.17 -17.55
C GLN A 306 2.72 6.01 -16.70
N ASP A 307 1.90 5.51 -15.77
CA ASP A 307 2.24 4.39 -14.90
C ASP A 307 1.25 3.24 -15.07
N PHE A 308 1.77 2.03 -15.31
CA PHE A 308 0.96 0.82 -15.35
C PHE A 308 1.51 -0.27 -14.42
N ARG A 309 0.66 -0.78 -13.51
CA ARG A 309 0.93 -1.97 -12.71
C ARG A 309 -0.03 -3.10 -13.09
N CYS A 310 0.51 -4.28 -13.39
CA CYS A 310 -0.27 -5.44 -13.81
C CYS A 310 0.16 -6.72 -13.08
N GLY A 311 -0.78 -7.33 -12.37
CA GLY A 311 -0.66 -8.63 -11.71
C GLY A 311 -1.71 -9.62 -12.21
N SER A 312 -2.20 -9.46 -13.44
CA SER A 312 -3.22 -10.30 -14.08
C SER A 312 -2.70 -10.83 -15.41
N LYS A 313 -2.75 -12.16 -15.60
CA LYS A 313 -2.25 -12.81 -16.82
C LYS A 313 -2.99 -12.33 -18.06
N ASP A 314 -4.32 -12.22 -17.99
CA ASP A 314 -5.14 -11.78 -19.12
C ASP A 314 -4.89 -10.30 -19.45
N MET A 315 -4.72 -9.44 -18.45
CA MET A 315 -4.36 -8.04 -18.66
C MET A 315 -2.95 -7.88 -19.26
N ALA A 316 -2.00 -8.71 -18.82
CA ALA A 316 -0.67 -8.72 -19.42
C ALA A 316 -0.74 -9.10 -20.90
N GLN A 317 -1.55 -10.09 -21.29
CA GLN A 317 -1.73 -10.42 -22.71
C GLN A 317 -2.30 -9.25 -23.52
N ILE A 318 -3.25 -8.50 -22.95
CA ILE A 318 -3.85 -7.31 -23.60
C ILE A 318 -2.81 -6.21 -23.88
N LEU A 319 -1.73 -6.11 -23.08
CA LEU A 319 -0.68 -5.11 -23.31
C LEU A 319 -0.06 -5.19 -24.71
N SER A 320 -0.03 -6.37 -25.31
CA SER A 320 0.49 -6.56 -26.67
C SER A 320 -0.33 -5.85 -27.75
N TYR A 321 -1.55 -5.40 -27.41
CA TYR A 321 -2.49 -4.70 -28.31
C TYR A 321 -2.73 -3.24 -27.92
N ILE A 322 -2.04 -2.77 -26.87
CA ILE A 322 -2.17 -1.41 -26.36
C ILE A 322 -1.04 -0.54 -26.92
N GLN A 323 -1.38 0.68 -27.30
CA GLN A 323 -0.43 1.76 -27.52
C GLN A 323 -0.56 2.78 -26.39
N ALA A 324 0.45 2.88 -25.55
CA ALA A 324 0.55 3.84 -24.47
C ALA A 324 1.76 4.76 -24.71
N PRO A 325 1.61 5.78 -25.59
CA PRO A 325 2.72 6.62 -26.03
C PRO A 325 3.44 7.35 -24.90
N CYS A 326 2.74 7.63 -23.79
CA CYS A 326 3.29 8.35 -22.63
C CYS A 326 3.68 7.42 -21.48
N LEU A 327 3.72 6.09 -21.68
CA LEU A 327 3.99 5.15 -20.59
C LEU A 327 5.46 5.22 -20.18
N HIS A 328 5.74 5.75 -18.99
CA HIS A 328 7.08 5.89 -18.43
C HIS A 328 7.50 4.70 -17.57
N SER A 329 6.52 4.06 -16.91
CA SER A 329 6.76 3.10 -15.84
C SER A 329 5.83 1.90 -15.97
N LEU A 330 6.41 0.71 -16.06
CA LEU A 330 5.70 -0.57 -16.16
C LEU A 330 6.11 -1.49 -15.02
N THR A 331 5.16 -1.90 -14.19
CA THR A 331 5.33 -2.91 -13.15
C THR A 331 4.54 -4.16 -13.49
N LEU A 332 5.20 -5.30 -13.58
CA LEU A 332 4.58 -6.60 -13.81
C LEU A 332 4.79 -7.50 -12.60
N ARG A 333 3.77 -8.29 -12.25
CA ARG A 333 3.84 -9.24 -11.14
C ARG A 333 3.23 -10.60 -11.46
N ASN A 334 3.97 -11.68 -11.25
CA ASN A 334 3.49 -13.05 -11.37
C ASN A 334 2.82 -13.33 -12.74
N VAL A 335 3.32 -12.68 -13.80
CA VAL A 335 2.82 -12.78 -15.17
C VAL A 335 3.94 -13.15 -16.14
N GLU A 336 3.56 -13.61 -17.31
CA GLU A 336 4.47 -13.68 -18.45
C GLU A 336 4.65 -12.28 -19.03
N PHE A 337 5.89 -11.91 -19.32
CA PHE A 337 6.21 -10.63 -19.91
C PHE A 337 5.60 -10.55 -21.31
N PRO A 338 4.77 -9.53 -21.60
CA PRO A 338 4.08 -9.43 -22.88
C PRO A 338 5.03 -9.04 -24.01
N ILE A 339 4.66 -9.38 -25.24
CA ILE A 339 5.37 -8.90 -26.42
C ILE A 339 4.98 -7.44 -26.63
N LEU A 340 5.85 -6.52 -26.23
CA LEU A 340 5.67 -5.09 -26.47
C LEU A 340 6.23 -4.72 -27.83
N ASP A 341 5.45 -4.01 -28.63
CA ASP A 341 5.98 -3.36 -29.83
C ASP A 341 6.78 -2.11 -29.46
N ALA A 342 7.79 -1.80 -30.26
CA ALA A 342 8.62 -0.63 -30.11
C ALA A 342 7.78 0.67 -30.08
N GLN A 343 6.69 0.70 -30.85
CA GLN A 343 5.80 1.85 -30.94
C GLN A 343 4.74 1.87 -29.83
N SER A 344 4.56 0.77 -29.09
CA SER A 344 3.52 0.68 -28.05
C SER A 344 3.85 1.53 -26.83
N ALA A 345 5.12 1.64 -26.43
CA ALA A 345 5.51 2.37 -25.23
C ALA A 345 6.88 3.06 -25.43
N PRO A 346 6.95 4.09 -26.31
CA PRO A 346 8.21 4.75 -26.63
C PRO A 346 8.86 5.44 -25.43
N GLU A 347 8.10 5.97 -24.47
CA GLU A 347 8.65 6.70 -23.31
C GLU A 347 8.98 5.77 -22.12
N LEU A 348 8.93 4.46 -22.31
CA LEU A 348 9.14 3.50 -21.22
C LEU A 348 10.60 3.50 -20.79
N THR A 349 10.84 3.95 -19.56
CA THR A 349 12.19 4.12 -18.99
C THR A 349 12.36 3.37 -17.68
N ASN A 350 11.28 3.06 -16.96
CA ASN A 350 11.29 2.32 -15.71
C ASN A 350 10.55 0.99 -15.84
N LEU A 351 11.25 -0.12 -15.61
CA LEU A 351 10.69 -1.46 -15.68
C LEU A 351 10.87 -2.19 -14.35
N ILE A 352 9.77 -2.70 -13.79
CA ILE A 352 9.75 -3.43 -12.52
C ILE A 352 9.14 -4.81 -12.75
N LEU A 353 9.94 -5.85 -12.54
CA LEU A 353 9.58 -7.26 -12.77
C LEU A 353 9.55 -8.00 -11.43
N LEU A 354 8.35 -8.40 -11.00
CA LEU A 354 8.14 -9.13 -9.75
C LEU A 354 7.72 -10.56 -10.06
N ASN A 355 8.63 -11.52 -9.92
CA ASN A 355 8.41 -12.94 -10.24
C ASN A 355 7.77 -13.12 -11.63
N CYS A 356 8.34 -12.44 -12.62
CA CYS A 356 7.85 -12.51 -13.98
C CYS A 356 8.57 -13.61 -14.75
N ARG A 357 7.83 -14.27 -15.65
CA ARG A 357 8.41 -15.18 -16.63
C ARG A 357 8.68 -14.42 -17.91
N VAL A 358 9.90 -14.49 -18.39
CA VAL A 358 10.31 -13.84 -19.64
C VAL A 358 10.83 -14.92 -20.58
N SER A 359 10.25 -15.00 -21.79
CA SER A 359 10.57 -16.03 -22.78
C SER A 359 11.57 -15.53 -23.83
N TRP A 360 12.75 -15.09 -23.39
CA TRP A 360 13.73 -14.35 -24.21
C TRP A 360 14.03 -14.85 -25.64
N PRO A 361 14.04 -16.16 -25.97
CA PRO A 361 14.30 -16.62 -27.34
C PRO A 361 13.27 -16.16 -28.38
N ALA A 362 12.02 -15.89 -27.99
CA ALA A 362 11.00 -15.35 -28.89
C ALA A 362 11.04 -13.81 -28.99
N PHE A 363 12.01 -13.15 -28.33
CA PHE A 363 11.95 -11.73 -27.97
C PHE A 363 13.11 -10.88 -28.52
N SER A 364 14.08 -11.45 -29.24
CA SER A 364 15.35 -10.76 -29.53
C SER A 364 15.16 -9.38 -30.16
N ASP A 365 14.36 -9.24 -31.22
CA ASP A 365 14.40 -8.00 -32.00
C ASP A 365 13.52 -6.88 -31.41
N LYS A 366 12.36 -7.24 -30.85
CA LYS A 366 11.40 -6.26 -30.31
C LYS A 366 11.81 -5.77 -28.93
N LEU A 367 12.35 -6.66 -28.10
CA LEU A 367 12.74 -6.30 -26.75
C LEU A 367 14.04 -5.51 -26.72
N LEU A 368 14.97 -5.72 -27.67
CA LEU A 368 16.14 -4.86 -27.85
C LEU A 368 15.75 -3.38 -27.90
N PHE A 369 14.64 -3.06 -28.58
CA PHE A 369 14.16 -1.69 -28.63
C PHE A 369 13.71 -1.19 -27.24
N VAL A 370 12.86 -1.95 -26.54
CA VAL A 370 12.38 -1.55 -25.21
C VAL A 370 13.54 -1.43 -24.23
N ALA A 371 14.39 -2.46 -24.17
CA ALA A 371 15.58 -2.54 -23.34
C ALA A 371 16.53 -1.36 -23.59
N SER A 372 16.67 -0.89 -24.84
CA SER A 372 17.55 0.22 -25.17
C SER A 372 17.16 1.56 -24.53
N ARG A 373 15.92 1.69 -24.03
CA ARG A 373 15.38 2.91 -23.41
C ARG A 373 15.24 2.80 -21.90
N ILE A 374 15.32 1.59 -21.35
CA ILE A 374 15.17 1.40 -19.90
C ILE A 374 16.39 2.00 -19.20
N THR A 375 16.12 2.97 -18.33
CA THR A 375 17.11 3.60 -17.47
C THR A 375 17.12 2.99 -16.07
N HIS A 376 15.98 2.46 -15.62
CA HIS A 376 15.79 1.85 -14.31
C HIS A 376 15.15 0.48 -14.44
N LEU A 377 15.84 -0.56 -13.98
CA LEU A 377 15.34 -1.93 -13.97
C LEU A 377 15.31 -2.47 -12.55
N THR A 378 14.12 -2.88 -12.10
CA THR A 378 13.95 -3.59 -10.83
C THR A 378 13.52 -5.03 -11.08
N VAL A 379 14.21 -5.97 -10.48
CA VAL A 379 13.92 -7.41 -10.59
C VAL A 379 13.82 -8.01 -9.19
N SER A 380 12.69 -8.62 -8.90
CA SER A 380 12.47 -9.41 -7.69
C SER A 380 12.08 -10.82 -8.08
N GLU A 381 12.81 -11.84 -7.65
CA GLU A 381 12.54 -13.22 -8.05
C GLU A 381 12.63 -14.21 -6.87
N THR A 382 11.64 -15.09 -6.78
CA THR A 382 11.74 -16.33 -6.02
C THR A 382 12.34 -17.46 -6.88
N PRO A 383 12.83 -18.55 -6.26
CA PRO A 383 13.27 -19.74 -6.96
C PRO A 383 12.21 -20.33 -7.90
N GLU A 384 10.94 -20.22 -7.52
CA GLU A 384 9.82 -20.90 -8.18
C GLU A 384 9.15 -20.06 -9.29
N GLU A 385 9.15 -18.73 -9.20
CA GLU A 385 8.24 -17.89 -9.99
C GLU A 385 8.91 -16.86 -10.92
N GLY A 386 10.24 -16.70 -10.92
CA GLY A 386 10.98 -15.82 -11.84
C GLY A 386 11.91 -16.56 -12.81
N THR A 387 12.07 -16.05 -14.04
CA THR A 387 12.98 -16.62 -15.06
C THR A 387 13.97 -15.62 -15.66
N PHE A 388 14.05 -14.40 -15.14
CA PHE A 388 14.96 -13.36 -15.61
C PHE A 388 16.43 -13.81 -15.52
N HIS A 389 16.84 -14.35 -14.37
CA HIS A 389 18.21 -14.84 -14.16
C HIS A 389 18.66 -15.91 -15.17
N LEU A 390 17.75 -16.74 -15.70
CA LEU A 390 18.10 -17.84 -16.61
C LEU A 390 18.69 -17.36 -17.95
N HIS A 391 18.33 -16.16 -18.35
CA HIS A 391 18.71 -15.58 -19.64
C HIS A 391 19.55 -14.33 -19.49
N ALA A 392 19.84 -13.96 -18.24
CA ALA A 392 20.62 -12.79 -17.95
C ALA A 392 21.99 -12.88 -18.65
N LEU A 393 22.74 -13.96 -18.44
CA LEU A 393 24.06 -14.13 -19.02
C LEU A 393 24.07 -14.08 -20.57
N THR A 394 23.15 -14.79 -21.21
CA THR A 394 23.12 -14.91 -22.67
C THR A 394 22.60 -13.65 -23.37
N THR A 395 21.69 -12.91 -22.72
CA THR A 395 21.09 -11.70 -23.29
C THR A 395 21.86 -10.43 -22.91
N PHE A 396 22.43 -10.38 -21.70
CA PHE A 396 23.23 -9.23 -21.24
C PHE A 396 24.69 -9.29 -21.69
N GLY A 397 25.24 -10.48 -21.93
CA GLY A 397 26.58 -10.63 -22.51
C GLY A 397 26.68 -10.03 -23.93
N MET A 398 25.54 -9.76 -24.58
CA MET A 398 25.48 -8.87 -25.74
C MET A 398 25.55 -7.43 -25.21
N THR A 399 26.76 -6.87 -25.17
CA THR A 399 27.15 -5.59 -24.54
C THR A 399 26.32 -4.35 -24.91
N ASN A 400 25.37 -4.44 -25.86
CA ASN A 400 24.60 -3.31 -26.38
C ASN A 400 23.07 -3.42 -26.16
N CYS A 401 22.58 -4.37 -25.35
CA CYS A 401 21.13 -4.53 -25.16
C CYS A 401 20.51 -3.45 -24.26
N TRP A 402 21.29 -2.89 -23.32
CA TRP A 402 20.81 -1.93 -22.30
C TRP A 402 21.71 -0.70 -22.21
N PRO A 403 21.92 0.04 -23.33
CA PRO A 403 22.83 1.17 -23.39
C PRO A 403 22.48 2.33 -22.46
N GLN A 404 21.22 2.45 -22.02
CA GLN A 404 20.77 3.57 -21.17
C GLN A 404 20.55 3.16 -19.71
N LEU A 405 20.82 1.90 -19.34
CA LEU A 405 20.53 1.41 -18.00
C LEU A 405 21.50 2.03 -16.99
N THR A 406 20.98 2.87 -16.10
CA THR A 406 21.76 3.56 -15.06
C THR A 406 21.56 2.95 -13.68
N THR A 407 20.42 2.30 -13.45
CA THR A 407 20.08 1.69 -12.17
C THR A 407 19.53 0.28 -12.34
N LEU A 408 20.16 -0.70 -11.69
CA LEU A 408 19.69 -2.07 -11.55
C LEU A 408 19.37 -2.34 -10.07
N SER A 409 18.15 -2.78 -9.80
CA SER A 409 17.63 -3.01 -8.46
C SER A 409 17.22 -4.47 -8.32
N CYS A 410 17.84 -5.21 -7.40
CA CYS A 410 17.67 -6.66 -7.29
C CYS A 410 17.16 -7.07 -5.90
N ASN A 411 16.17 -7.96 -5.89
CA ASN A 411 15.70 -8.71 -4.72
C ASN A 411 15.60 -10.19 -5.09
N ILE A 412 16.68 -10.94 -4.88
CA ILE A 412 16.82 -12.31 -5.35
C ILE A 412 17.05 -13.22 -4.15
N GLN A 413 16.24 -14.27 -4.04
CA GLN A 413 16.32 -15.19 -2.90
C GLN A 413 17.50 -16.18 -2.99
N SER A 414 17.97 -16.49 -4.19
CA SER A 414 18.99 -17.52 -4.41
C SER A 414 20.34 -16.93 -4.83
N LEU A 415 21.38 -17.19 -4.04
CA LEU A 415 22.75 -16.71 -4.31
C LEU A 415 23.34 -17.22 -5.62
N SER A 416 23.00 -18.44 -6.06
CA SER A 416 23.51 -18.97 -7.34
C SER A 416 22.96 -18.24 -8.57
N ARG A 417 21.98 -17.36 -8.38
CA ARG A 417 21.37 -16.55 -9.44
C ARG A 417 21.94 -15.15 -9.49
N LEU A 418 22.92 -14.84 -8.66
CA LEU A 418 23.37 -13.48 -8.42
C LEU A 418 24.51 -13.06 -9.34
N ASP A 419 25.39 -14.00 -9.70
CA ASP A 419 26.51 -13.79 -10.63
C ASP A 419 26.07 -13.13 -11.95
N PRO A 420 24.95 -13.55 -12.60
CA PRO A 420 24.48 -12.89 -13.83
C PRO A 420 24.16 -11.41 -13.69
N TYR A 421 23.70 -10.98 -12.51
CA TYR A 421 23.39 -9.57 -12.27
C TYR A 421 24.65 -8.75 -12.03
N LEU A 422 25.68 -9.37 -11.45
CA LEU A 422 26.97 -8.73 -11.30
C LEU A 422 27.70 -8.62 -12.64
N GLU A 423 27.67 -9.68 -13.46
CA GLU A 423 28.22 -9.63 -14.80
C GLU A 423 27.55 -8.54 -15.65
N LEU A 424 26.23 -8.39 -15.54
CA LEU A 424 25.52 -7.26 -16.15
C LEU A 424 26.04 -5.90 -15.64
N ALA A 425 26.28 -5.77 -14.33
CA ALA A 425 26.82 -4.54 -13.76
C ALA A 425 28.24 -4.23 -14.28
N LEU A 426 29.08 -5.26 -14.39
CA LEU A 426 30.45 -5.14 -14.87
C LEU A 426 30.53 -4.89 -16.39
N ALA A 427 29.50 -5.28 -17.15
CA ALA A 427 29.42 -4.99 -18.58
C ALA A 427 29.16 -3.49 -18.90
N GLN A 428 28.76 -2.68 -17.90
CA GLN A 428 28.37 -1.27 -18.06
C GLN A 428 29.52 -0.29 -17.73
N VAL A 429 30.71 -0.52 -18.31
CA VAL A 429 31.93 0.22 -17.94
C VAL A 429 31.90 1.72 -18.31
N ASP A 430 31.12 2.09 -19.33
CA ASP A 430 31.21 3.43 -19.93
C ASP A 430 30.28 4.49 -19.29
N GLN A 431 29.47 4.15 -18.29
CA GLN A 431 28.53 5.08 -17.67
C GLN A 431 28.35 4.86 -16.17
N PRO A 432 28.02 5.90 -15.38
CA PRO A 432 27.75 5.75 -13.96
C PRO A 432 26.56 4.81 -13.74
N PHE A 433 26.87 3.62 -13.24
CA PHE A 433 25.91 2.55 -13.00
C PHE A 433 25.68 2.37 -11.49
N THR A 434 24.43 2.24 -11.06
CA THR A 434 24.07 1.96 -9.66
C THR A 434 23.41 0.60 -9.53
N VAL A 435 23.97 -0.27 -8.69
CA VAL A 435 23.36 -1.55 -8.30
C VAL A 435 22.76 -1.41 -6.91
N ARG A 436 21.44 -1.62 -6.80
CA ARG A 436 20.72 -1.63 -5.53
C ARG A 436 20.40 -3.07 -5.13
N VAL A 437 20.88 -3.50 -3.98
CA VAL A 437 20.64 -4.84 -3.42
C VAL A 437 20.21 -4.77 -1.97
N HIS A 438 19.51 -5.78 -1.47
CA HIS A 438 19.13 -5.81 -0.06
C HIS A 438 20.39 -5.95 0.81
N GLN A 439 20.43 -5.31 1.99
CA GLN A 439 21.61 -5.35 2.87
C GLN A 439 22.08 -6.80 3.15
N ASN A 440 21.17 -7.72 3.46
CA ASN A 440 21.54 -9.13 3.70
C ASN A 440 22.23 -9.77 2.48
N LEU A 441 21.81 -9.41 1.26
CA LEU A 441 22.40 -9.94 0.04
C LEU A 441 23.82 -9.40 -0.13
N LEU A 442 24.01 -8.11 0.19
CA LEU A 442 25.31 -7.46 0.20
C LEU A 442 26.24 -8.09 1.26
N ASP A 443 25.75 -8.35 2.46
CA ASP A 443 26.51 -9.01 3.53
C ASP A 443 26.97 -10.41 3.10
N MET A 444 26.07 -11.20 2.48
CA MET A 444 26.40 -12.52 1.94
C MET A 444 27.43 -12.45 0.80
N TRP A 445 27.40 -11.39 -0.03
CA TRP A 445 28.42 -11.14 -1.05
C TRP A 445 29.79 -10.89 -0.42
N PHE A 446 29.86 -10.06 0.62
CA PHE A 446 31.09 -9.79 1.36
C PHE A 446 31.69 -11.07 1.94
N GLU A 447 30.86 -11.98 2.45
CA GLU A 447 31.32 -13.24 3.05
C GLU A 447 31.83 -14.26 2.02
N ARG A 448 31.17 -14.40 0.86
CA ARG A 448 31.48 -15.48 -0.11
C ARG A 448 32.50 -15.10 -1.16
N THR A 449 32.49 -13.86 -1.59
CA THR A 449 33.31 -13.37 -2.71
C THR A 449 34.00 -12.07 -2.31
N PRO A 450 34.85 -12.09 -1.26
CA PRO A 450 35.51 -10.88 -0.76
C PRO A 450 36.41 -10.24 -1.84
N ASP A 451 36.90 -11.02 -2.80
CA ASP A 451 37.79 -10.56 -3.87
C ASP A 451 37.04 -9.86 -5.03
N LEU A 452 35.73 -10.08 -5.14
CA LEU A 452 34.91 -9.61 -6.26
C LEU A 452 34.35 -8.20 -6.02
N LEU A 453 34.15 -7.81 -4.77
CA LEU A 453 33.68 -6.47 -4.42
C LEU A 453 34.71 -5.38 -4.75
N PRO A 454 36.02 -5.55 -4.45
CA PRO A 454 37.05 -4.60 -4.87
C PRO A 454 37.17 -4.45 -6.39
N SER A 455 36.81 -5.46 -7.19
CA SER A 455 36.85 -5.35 -8.65
C SER A 455 35.64 -4.61 -9.22
N VAL A 456 34.56 -4.50 -8.45
CA VAL A 456 33.37 -3.72 -8.78
C VAL A 456 33.51 -2.27 -8.29
N ASP A 457 34.35 -2.06 -7.28
CA ASP A 457 34.68 -0.74 -6.76
C ASP A 457 35.37 0.11 -7.86
N GLY A 458 34.73 1.21 -8.24
CA GLY A 458 35.13 2.05 -9.37
C GLY A 458 34.47 1.73 -10.71
N VAL A 459 33.80 0.58 -10.86
CA VAL A 459 32.99 0.25 -12.06
C VAL A 459 31.51 0.60 -11.84
N CYS A 460 30.96 0.27 -10.67
CA CYS A 460 29.59 0.68 -10.34
C CYS A 460 29.40 1.04 -8.86
N ILE A 461 28.35 1.82 -8.58
CA ILE A 461 27.97 2.24 -7.23
C ILE A 461 27.03 1.19 -6.65
N ILE A 462 27.51 0.40 -5.70
CA ILE A 462 26.66 -0.53 -4.95
C ILE A 462 25.98 0.23 -3.81
N LYS A 463 24.65 0.20 -3.78
CA LYS A 463 23.83 0.73 -2.69
C LYS A 463 23.04 -0.39 -2.05
N SER A 464 23.08 -0.47 -0.73
CA SER A 464 22.11 -1.29 -0.03
C SER A 464 20.76 -0.59 0.04
N TRP A 465 19.70 -1.38 0.08
CA TRP A 465 18.38 -0.92 0.48
C TRP A 465 17.94 -1.63 1.76
N ASP A 466 17.27 -0.87 2.61
CA ASP A 466 16.54 -1.38 3.76
C ASP A 466 15.03 -1.19 3.51
N SER A 467 14.22 -1.98 4.19
CA SER A 467 12.79 -2.01 3.96
C SER A 467 12.02 -0.79 4.49
N ASP A 468 12.64 0.14 5.22
CA ASP A 468 11.88 1.22 5.87
C ASP A 468 12.32 2.63 5.44
N ALA A 469 13.61 2.88 5.25
CA ALA A 469 14.18 4.18 4.87
C ALA A 469 14.40 4.32 3.36
N ASN A 470 14.77 3.24 2.66
CA ASN A 470 15.08 3.29 1.23
C ASN A 470 14.48 2.10 0.46
N PRO A 471 13.14 1.98 0.36
CA PRO A 471 12.53 0.81 -0.24
C PRO A 471 12.96 0.60 -1.69
N LEU A 472 12.98 -0.67 -2.12
CA LEU A 472 13.33 -1.02 -3.49
C LEU A 472 12.37 -0.42 -4.51
N VAL A 473 11.08 -0.52 -4.21
CA VAL A 473 9.99 0.13 -4.93
C VAL A 473 9.30 1.10 -3.96
N PRO A 474 9.08 2.37 -4.33
CA PRO A 474 8.42 3.32 -3.45
C PRO A 474 7.06 2.79 -2.95
N TRP A 475 6.80 3.05 -1.66
CA TRP A 475 5.56 2.62 -0.99
C TRP A 475 4.30 3.28 -1.55
N HIS A 476 4.43 4.47 -2.12
CA HIS A 476 3.35 5.23 -2.73
C HIS A 476 3.37 5.00 -4.22
N TRP A 477 2.20 4.73 -4.77
CA TRP A 477 1.98 4.65 -6.20
C TRP A 477 0.70 5.43 -6.52
N PRO A 478 0.69 6.28 -7.55
CA PRO A 478 1.76 6.52 -8.54
C PRO A 478 2.99 7.23 -7.98
N TYR A 479 4.15 7.04 -8.61
CA TYR A 479 5.45 7.51 -8.08
C TYR A 479 5.68 9.02 -8.26
N ALA A 480 4.88 9.67 -9.10
CA ALA A 480 4.98 11.10 -9.42
C ALA A 480 4.25 12.01 -8.42
N GLU A 481 3.44 11.47 -7.50
CA GLU A 481 2.69 12.26 -6.52
C GLU A 481 3.54 12.57 -5.27
N ASP A 482 3.41 13.79 -4.73
CA ASP A 482 4.17 14.21 -3.54
C ASP A 482 3.87 13.28 -2.35
N ARG A 483 4.93 12.82 -1.68
CA ARG A 483 4.90 11.91 -0.51
C ARG A 483 3.98 12.42 0.60
N ALA A 484 3.78 13.74 0.70
CA ALA A 484 2.89 14.34 1.67
C ALA A 484 1.40 14.07 1.40
N GLU A 485 1.02 13.65 0.18
CA GLU A 485 -0.37 13.60 -0.24
C GLU A 485 -1.11 12.31 0.13
N HIS A 486 -0.44 11.16 0.18
CA HIS A 486 -1.11 9.87 0.39
C HIS A 486 -0.59 9.06 1.59
N PRO A 487 -0.57 9.63 2.81
CA PRO A 487 -0.03 8.95 3.99
C PRO A 487 -0.83 7.72 4.44
N PHE A 488 -2.06 7.53 3.97
CA PHE A 488 -2.95 6.49 4.49
C PHE A 488 -2.89 5.15 3.75
N ASP A 489 -2.19 5.09 2.61
CA ASP A 489 -2.19 3.90 1.75
C ASP A 489 -1.21 2.79 2.20
N LYS A 490 -0.25 3.08 3.12
CA LYS A 490 0.80 2.10 3.53
C LYS A 490 0.29 1.03 4.50
N SER A 491 -0.82 1.26 5.20
CA SER A 491 -1.37 0.27 6.14
C SER A 491 -2.10 -0.87 5.45
N ASP A 492 -2.43 -0.71 4.18
CA ASP A 492 -3.08 -1.74 3.38
C ASP A 492 -2.07 -2.57 2.59
N TYR A 493 -2.46 -3.80 2.30
CA TYR A 493 -1.74 -4.69 1.41
C TYR A 493 -1.62 -4.03 0.02
N ASP A 494 -0.41 -3.66 -0.38
CA ASP A 494 -0.09 -3.39 -1.78
C ASP A 494 0.27 -4.72 -2.45
N PRO A 495 -0.52 -5.20 -3.43
CA PRO A 495 -0.22 -6.41 -4.18
C PRO A 495 1.01 -6.26 -5.08
N PHE A 496 1.76 -5.17 -5.05
CA PHE A 496 3.06 -5.04 -5.72
C PHE A 496 4.19 -4.78 -4.72
N ARG A 497 3.90 -4.87 -3.42
CA ARG A 497 4.91 -4.78 -2.37
C ARG A 497 5.98 -5.86 -2.56
N ILE A 498 7.22 -5.41 -2.65
CA ILE A 498 8.38 -6.29 -2.59
C ILE A 498 8.64 -6.63 -1.12
N ILE A 499 8.59 -7.92 -0.81
CA ILE A 499 9.03 -8.44 0.49
C ILE A 499 10.50 -8.80 0.32
N SER A 500 11.35 -8.30 1.20
CA SER A 500 12.76 -8.69 1.23
C SER A 500 12.87 -10.19 1.51
N TYR A 501 13.67 -10.90 0.72
CA TYR A 501 14.04 -12.27 1.04
C TYR A 501 15.16 -12.21 2.07
N HIS A 502 14.87 -12.69 3.29
CA HIS A 502 15.83 -12.80 4.39
C HIS A 502 16.49 -14.16 4.41
#